data_AF-G5JW21-F1
#
_entry.id   AF-G5JW21-F1
#
_cell.length_a   1.000
_cell.length_b   1.000
_cell.length_c   1.000
_cell.angle_alpha   90.00
_cell.angle_beta   90.00
_cell.angle_gamma   90.00
#
_symmetry.space_group_name_H-M   'P 1'
#
loop_
_entity.id
_entity.type
_entity.pdbx_description
1 polymer ?
#
loop_
_entity_poly.entity_id
_entity_poly.type
_entity_poly.pdbx_seq_one_letter_code
_entity_poly.pdbx_strand_id
1 'polypeptide(L)'
;MIGLNIVYEKDELLYSMNLSSKVNDNYSFDYFDFDNQSIDDFIDYLEFLEFEKYIFVALHEKNRLQRLADYLQENLECMINVVDFSALKELLSNQEIENLQAALEEDSFYQKTIALNTKDVFQNGFKAFRTGLYPHLTKGLLKHVSVDNLDCFLEKNQDLLRHFAINSAIYSDISSRENPLPVIIKSLSDFDTETFVKINAESLQRHMDHFVATGEIKIESNILDYGYLAGLAQFHSLIFENEQFYLDSAQRCPIGQSGDGYYKLFNEASLKLSAQDKVTARDEVNYLFPILVSIHQVYRDVNFITPYNAYHLKSIEEKTQSLNWIAFQNNTDSFVFNIQTGRLFKVNHLVIEKFEYIIKNKVSEPADQEMKQVREMLQTYG
;
A
#
# COMPACT_ATOMS: atom_id res chain seq x y z
N MET A 1 16.97 27.92 -12.92
CA MET A 1 17.53 26.78 -12.13
C MET A 1 17.07 25.46 -12.77
N ILE A 2 17.92 24.42 -12.77
CA ILE A 2 17.60 23.11 -13.38
C ILE A 2 17.31 22.08 -12.28
N GLY A 3 16.16 21.41 -12.35
CA GLY A 3 15.82 20.29 -11.47
C GLY A 3 16.45 18.98 -11.95
N LEU A 4 17.03 18.20 -11.05
CA LEU A 4 17.57 16.86 -11.30
C LEU A 4 16.85 15.85 -10.41
N ASN A 5 16.12 14.90 -11.00
CA ASN A 5 15.49 13.80 -10.27
C ASN A 5 16.12 12.48 -10.70
N ILE A 6 16.80 11.81 -9.77
CA ILE A 6 17.44 10.53 -10.03
C ILE A 6 16.41 9.43 -9.85
N VAL A 7 16.11 8.69 -10.92
CA VAL A 7 15.03 7.71 -10.95
C VAL A 7 15.56 6.33 -11.31
N TYR A 8 15.11 5.34 -10.54
CA TYR A 8 15.28 3.93 -10.86
C TYR A 8 13.96 3.36 -11.37
N GLU A 9 13.98 2.74 -12.55
CA GLU A 9 12.85 1.98 -13.09
C GLU A 9 13.17 0.48 -13.03
N LYS A 10 12.20 -0.32 -12.57
CA LYS A 10 12.26 -1.79 -12.60
C LYS A 10 10.88 -2.37 -12.84
N ASP A 11 10.73 -3.11 -13.95
CA ASP A 11 9.46 -3.72 -14.35
C ASP A 11 8.31 -2.69 -14.37
N GLU A 12 8.60 -1.49 -14.89
CA GLU A 12 7.74 -0.31 -14.95
C GLU A 12 7.48 0.41 -13.62
N LEU A 13 7.91 -0.09 -12.46
CA LEU A 13 7.81 0.66 -11.22
C LEU A 13 8.90 1.74 -11.18
N LEU A 14 8.50 2.98 -10.88
CA LEU A 14 9.40 4.14 -10.80
C LEU A 14 9.71 4.46 -9.35
N TYR A 15 10.97 4.75 -9.05
CA TYR A 15 11.43 5.14 -7.72
C TYR A 15 12.34 6.35 -7.81
N SER A 16 11.96 7.47 -7.19
CA SER A 16 12.80 8.66 -7.06
C SER A 16 13.77 8.50 -5.88
N MET A 17 15.04 8.80 -6.10
CA MET A 17 16.08 8.70 -5.08
C MET A 17 16.21 10.03 -4.34
N ASN A 18 16.03 10.02 -3.02
CA ASN A 18 16.23 11.20 -2.18
C ASN A 18 17.70 11.32 -1.77
N LEU A 19 18.51 11.97 -2.61
CA LEU A 19 19.93 12.19 -2.34
C LEU A 19 20.17 13.61 -1.80
N SER A 20 21.04 13.72 -0.79
CA SER A 20 21.44 15.00 -0.18
C SER A 20 22.76 15.57 -0.72
N SER A 21 23.34 14.92 -1.74
CA SER A 21 24.59 15.31 -2.35
C SER A 21 24.54 16.74 -2.89
N LYS A 22 25.55 17.56 -2.60
CA LYS A 22 25.65 18.89 -3.19
C LYS A 22 26.22 18.82 -4.60
N VAL A 23 25.53 19.43 -5.54
CA VAL A 23 26.03 19.79 -6.87
C VAL A 23 26.16 21.31 -6.97
N ASN A 24 26.80 21.79 -8.02
CA ASN A 24 26.92 23.21 -8.31
C ASN A 24 25.55 23.93 -8.33
N ASP A 25 25.58 25.24 -8.09
CA ASP A 25 24.40 26.07 -7.84
C ASP A 25 23.41 26.16 -9.03
N ASN A 26 23.74 25.63 -10.20
CA ASN A 26 22.83 25.61 -11.35
C ASN A 26 21.78 24.49 -11.26
N TYR A 27 22.06 23.45 -10.46
CA TYR A 27 21.24 22.27 -10.33
C TYR A 27 20.69 22.12 -8.91
N SER A 28 19.43 21.69 -8.81
CA SER A 28 18.82 21.25 -7.56
C SER A 28 18.45 19.78 -7.69
N PHE A 29 18.92 18.94 -6.76
CA PHE A 29 18.34 17.61 -6.64
C PHE A 29 16.91 17.72 -6.14
N ASP A 30 16.08 16.86 -6.71
CA ASP A 30 14.67 16.82 -6.43
C ASP A 30 14.21 15.39 -6.16
N TYR A 31 13.14 15.28 -5.38
CA TYR A 31 12.54 14.01 -4.96
C TYR A 31 11.02 14.12 -5.07
N PHE A 32 10.42 13.07 -5.65
CA PHE A 32 8.96 12.96 -5.77
C PHE A 32 8.51 11.54 -5.41
N ASP A 33 7.52 11.41 -4.52
CA ASP A 33 7.01 10.11 -4.07
C ASP A 33 6.01 9.55 -5.08
N PHE A 34 6.51 8.77 -6.03
CA PHE A 34 5.70 8.14 -7.07
C PHE A 34 4.64 7.16 -6.55
N ASP A 35 4.70 6.71 -5.29
CA ASP A 35 3.72 5.80 -4.71
C ASP A 35 2.52 6.51 -4.08
N ASN A 36 2.73 7.72 -3.54
CA ASN A 36 1.72 8.49 -2.78
C ASN A 36 1.36 9.85 -3.37
N GLN A 37 1.83 10.14 -4.58
CA GLN A 37 1.50 11.37 -5.30
C GLN A 37 1.04 11.05 -6.72
N SER A 38 0.07 11.84 -7.19
CA SER A 38 -0.53 11.73 -8.51
C SER A 38 0.27 12.46 -9.58
N ILE A 39 -0.15 12.30 -10.84
CA ILE A 39 0.42 13.07 -11.95
C ILE A 39 0.08 14.56 -11.79
N ASP A 40 -1.13 14.87 -11.34
CA ASP A 40 -1.53 16.25 -11.04
C ASP A 40 -0.70 16.87 -9.93
N ASP A 41 -0.46 16.14 -8.84
CA ASP A 41 0.42 16.61 -7.78
C ASP A 41 1.82 16.94 -8.33
N PHE A 42 2.29 16.22 -9.35
CA PHE A 42 3.60 16.45 -9.95
C PHE A 42 3.60 17.68 -10.88
N ILE A 43 2.55 17.86 -11.68
CA ILE A 43 2.37 19.05 -12.52
C ILE A 43 2.33 20.30 -11.63
N ASP A 44 1.44 20.32 -10.63
CA ASP A 44 1.29 21.44 -9.70
C ASP A 44 2.60 21.74 -8.96
N TYR A 45 3.34 20.70 -8.59
CA TYR A 45 4.64 20.82 -7.93
C TYR A 45 5.69 21.47 -8.84
N LEU A 46 5.79 21.04 -10.10
CA LEU A 46 6.77 21.59 -11.05
C LEU A 46 6.42 23.03 -11.47
N GLU A 47 5.14 23.35 -11.60
CA GLU A 47 4.69 24.73 -11.83
C GLU A 47 5.06 25.63 -10.66
N PHE A 48 4.91 25.15 -9.41
CA PHE A 48 5.25 25.91 -8.22
C PHE A 48 6.77 26.18 -8.09
N LEU A 49 7.62 25.22 -8.48
CA LEU A 49 9.06 25.37 -8.39
C LEU A 49 9.67 26.23 -9.51
N GLU A 50 8.92 26.48 -10.58
CA GLU A 50 9.32 27.34 -11.71
C GLU A 50 10.70 26.96 -12.30
N PHE A 51 10.99 25.65 -12.40
CA PHE A 51 12.22 25.20 -13.05
C PHE A 51 12.24 25.59 -14.53
N GLU A 52 13.38 26.08 -15.03
CA GLU A 52 13.56 26.32 -16.47
C GLU A 52 13.61 24.99 -17.24
N LYS A 53 14.21 23.99 -16.60
CA LYS A 53 14.37 22.64 -17.14
C LYS A 53 14.34 21.64 -16.00
N TYR A 54 13.68 20.52 -16.24
CA TYR A 54 13.65 19.37 -15.35
C TYR A 54 14.25 18.15 -16.04
N ILE A 55 15.19 17.48 -15.39
CA ILE A 55 15.89 16.35 -15.96
C ILE A 55 15.69 15.13 -15.06
N PHE A 56 15.02 14.12 -15.60
CA PHE A 56 15.06 12.78 -15.03
C PHE A 56 16.38 12.10 -15.42
N VAL A 57 17.08 11.59 -14.41
CA VAL A 57 18.31 10.83 -14.58
C VAL A 57 18.00 9.36 -14.34
N ALA A 58 17.93 8.57 -15.40
CA ALA A 58 17.64 7.15 -15.34
C ALA A 58 18.86 6.35 -14.86
N LEU A 59 18.66 5.56 -13.80
CA LEU A 59 19.67 4.63 -13.26
C LEU A 59 19.68 3.27 -13.97
N HIS A 60 18.56 2.88 -14.60
CA HIS A 60 18.42 1.57 -15.25
C HIS A 60 17.50 1.65 -16.47
N GLU A 61 16.34 1.00 -16.44
CA GLU A 61 15.32 1.13 -17.46
C GLU A 61 14.80 2.58 -17.48
N LYS A 62 14.22 2.97 -18.61
CA LYS A 62 13.66 4.32 -18.76
C LYS A 62 12.44 4.34 -19.68
N ASN A 63 11.85 3.18 -19.96
CA ASN A 63 10.79 3.09 -20.97
C ASN A 63 9.53 3.78 -20.47
N ARG A 64 9.12 3.48 -19.24
CA ARG A 64 7.96 4.13 -18.64
C ARG A 64 8.31 5.53 -18.13
N LEU A 65 9.53 5.74 -17.65
CA LEU A 65 10.01 7.08 -17.28
C LEU A 65 9.96 8.04 -18.46
N GLN A 66 10.31 7.59 -19.67
CA GLN A 66 10.17 8.38 -20.90
C GLN A 66 8.71 8.71 -21.19
N ARG A 67 7.79 7.73 -21.08
CA ARG A 67 6.34 7.99 -21.23
C ARG A 67 5.83 9.04 -20.23
N LEU A 68 6.32 9.00 -18.98
CA LEU A 68 5.97 9.99 -17.96
C LEU A 68 6.53 11.36 -18.33
N ALA A 69 7.80 11.44 -18.75
CA ALA A 69 8.42 12.67 -19.16
C ALA A 69 7.73 13.30 -20.38
N ASP A 70 7.36 12.50 -21.38
CA ASP A 70 6.64 12.94 -22.56
C ASP A 70 5.26 13.48 -22.18
N TYR A 71 4.53 12.75 -21.30
CA TYR A 71 3.24 13.20 -20.79
C TYR A 71 3.35 14.52 -20.02
N LEU A 72 4.35 14.67 -19.15
CA LEU A 72 4.59 15.90 -18.42
C LEU A 72 4.95 17.07 -19.35
N GLN A 73 5.76 16.82 -20.38
CA GLN A 73 6.14 17.83 -21.37
C GLN A 73 4.94 18.39 -22.15
N GLU A 74 3.93 17.57 -22.41
CA GLU A 74 2.68 18.02 -23.06
C GLU A 74 1.82 18.91 -22.17
N ASN A 75 1.99 18.82 -20.84
CA ASN A 75 1.16 19.52 -19.85
C ASN A 75 1.90 20.66 -19.14
N LEU A 76 3.21 20.81 -19.34
CA LEU A 76 4.04 21.81 -18.68
C LEU A 76 4.81 22.65 -19.72
N GLU A 77 5.02 23.92 -19.39
CA GLU A 77 5.87 24.80 -20.21
C GLU A 77 7.37 24.55 -20.00
N CYS A 78 7.76 23.98 -18.84
CA CYS A 78 9.16 23.68 -18.55
C CYS A 78 9.67 22.54 -19.44
N MET A 79 10.96 22.60 -19.80
CA MET A 79 11.57 21.56 -20.63
C MET A 79 11.83 20.30 -19.78
N ILE A 80 11.24 19.17 -20.16
CA ILE A 80 11.40 17.88 -19.49
C ILE A 80 12.30 16.98 -20.34
N ASN A 81 13.40 16.50 -19.76
CA ASN A 81 14.30 15.54 -20.42
C ASN A 81 14.49 14.29 -19.58
N VAL A 82 14.72 13.15 -20.25
CA VAL A 82 15.26 11.93 -19.62
C VAL A 82 16.65 11.67 -20.16
N VAL A 83 17.62 11.46 -19.27
CA VAL A 83 19.00 11.13 -19.61
C VAL A 83 19.46 9.91 -18.85
N ASP A 84 20.40 9.15 -19.41
CA ASP A 84 21.05 8.07 -18.66
C ASP A 84 22.02 8.65 -17.63
N PHE A 85 22.23 7.95 -16.51
CA PHE A 85 23.20 8.37 -15.49
C PHE A 85 24.60 8.67 -16.08
N SER A 86 25.04 7.90 -17.09
CA SER A 86 26.32 8.13 -17.76
C SER A 86 26.43 9.44 -18.53
N ALA A 87 25.30 10.07 -18.87
CA ALA A 87 25.25 11.37 -19.55
C ALA A 87 25.45 12.54 -18.56
N LEU A 88 25.42 12.31 -17.24
CA LEU A 88 25.70 13.34 -16.25
C LEU A 88 27.09 13.95 -16.38
N LYS A 89 28.06 13.25 -16.99
CA LYS A 89 29.40 13.78 -17.30
C LYS A 89 29.41 15.03 -18.19
N GLU A 90 28.30 15.28 -18.90
CA GLU A 90 28.13 16.47 -19.74
C GLU A 90 27.54 17.65 -18.94
N LEU A 91 26.98 17.38 -17.76
CA LEU A 91 26.26 18.34 -16.92
C LEU A 91 27.02 18.68 -15.63
N LEU A 92 27.76 17.72 -15.08
CA LEU A 92 28.44 17.77 -13.79
C LEU A 92 29.92 17.44 -13.94
N SER A 93 30.74 17.91 -13.00
CA SER A 93 32.16 17.56 -12.90
C SER A 93 32.34 16.10 -12.47
N ASN A 94 33.51 15.52 -12.79
CA ASN A 94 33.84 14.14 -12.39
C ASN A 94 33.73 13.94 -10.86
N GLN A 95 34.16 14.93 -10.06
CA GLN A 95 34.07 14.84 -8.60
C GLN A 95 32.63 14.80 -8.09
N GLU A 96 31.73 15.58 -8.70
CA GLU A 96 30.30 15.54 -8.35
C GLU A 96 29.68 14.18 -8.70
N ILE A 97 30.06 13.60 -9.84
CA ILE A 97 29.58 12.28 -10.26
C ILE A 97 30.08 11.18 -9.33
N GLU A 98 31.36 11.20 -8.96
CA GLU A 98 31.93 10.25 -7.99
C GLU A 98 31.22 10.35 -6.63
N ASN A 99 30.94 11.57 -6.16
CA ASN A 99 30.19 11.77 -4.92
C ASN A 99 28.75 11.23 -5.01
N LEU A 100 28.08 11.38 -6.16
CA LEU A 100 26.73 10.85 -6.39
C LEU A 100 26.72 9.33 -6.43
N GLN A 101 27.71 8.71 -7.07
CA GLN A 101 27.85 7.26 -7.10
C GLN A 101 28.05 6.71 -5.67
N ALA A 102 28.96 7.31 -4.89
CA ALA A 102 29.15 6.93 -3.50
C ALA A 102 27.88 7.09 -2.66
N ALA A 103 27.15 8.21 -2.84
CA ALA A 103 25.89 8.44 -2.13
C ALA A 103 24.81 7.40 -2.49
N LEU A 104 24.71 6.99 -3.75
CA LEU A 104 23.80 5.91 -4.17
C LEU A 104 24.20 4.56 -3.57
N GLU A 105 25.49 4.24 -3.56
CA GLU A 105 26.00 2.99 -2.98
C GLU A 105 25.70 2.89 -1.46
N GLU A 106 25.75 4.01 -0.75
CA GLU A 106 25.43 4.09 0.68
C GLU A 106 23.92 4.23 0.97
N ASP A 107 23.10 4.57 -0.04
CA ASP A 107 21.68 4.83 0.15
C ASP A 107 20.87 3.55 0.40
N SER A 108 20.35 3.41 1.62
CA SER A 108 19.60 2.22 2.02
C SER A 108 18.31 2.01 1.25
N PHE A 109 17.69 3.06 0.73
CA PHE A 109 16.47 2.96 -0.08
C PHE A 109 16.81 2.40 -1.45
N TYR A 110 17.82 2.93 -2.14
CA TYR A 110 18.34 2.42 -3.40
C TYR A 110 18.73 0.95 -3.30
N GLN A 111 19.49 0.56 -2.26
CA GLN A 111 19.88 -0.84 -2.04
C GLN A 111 18.67 -1.78 -1.86
N LYS A 112 17.59 -1.31 -1.23
CA LYS A 112 16.33 -2.09 -1.13
C LYS A 112 15.61 -2.17 -2.46
N THR A 113 15.57 -1.07 -3.22
CA THR A 113 14.89 -0.97 -4.51
C THR A 113 15.53 -1.89 -5.55
N ILE A 114 16.86 -1.95 -5.63
CA ILE A 114 17.53 -2.88 -6.54
C ILE A 114 17.24 -4.35 -6.20
N ALA A 115 17.15 -4.68 -4.90
CA ALA A 115 16.89 -6.02 -4.38
C ALA A 115 15.40 -6.39 -4.39
N LEU A 116 14.52 -5.45 -4.73
CA LEU A 116 13.07 -5.62 -4.65
C LEU A 116 12.58 -6.71 -5.61
N ASN A 117 11.76 -7.62 -5.11
CA ASN A 117 11.01 -8.55 -5.97
C ASN A 117 9.71 -7.86 -6.43
N THR A 118 9.72 -7.30 -7.64
CA THR A 118 8.60 -6.58 -8.24
C THR A 118 7.34 -7.43 -8.36
N LYS A 119 7.49 -8.77 -8.53
CA LYS A 119 6.35 -9.69 -8.51
C LYS A 119 5.58 -9.62 -7.20
N ASP A 120 6.29 -9.60 -6.07
CA ASP A 120 5.66 -9.53 -4.75
C ASP A 120 4.98 -8.17 -4.55
N VAL A 121 5.57 -7.09 -5.08
CA VAL A 121 4.97 -5.74 -5.07
C VAL A 121 3.64 -5.73 -5.80
N PHE A 122 3.59 -6.25 -7.03
CA PHE A 122 2.36 -6.33 -7.81
C PHE A 122 1.33 -7.27 -7.16
N GLN A 123 1.74 -8.41 -6.60
CA GLN A 123 0.83 -9.30 -5.87
C GLN A 123 0.23 -8.63 -4.63
N ASN A 124 1.02 -7.87 -3.88
CA ASN A 124 0.54 -7.11 -2.73
C ASN A 124 -0.40 -5.98 -3.17
N GLY A 125 -0.08 -5.28 -4.27
CA GLY A 125 -0.95 -4.28 -4.88
C GLY A 125 -2.30 -4.87 -5.31
N PHE A 126 -2.29 -6.05 -5.94
CA PHE A 126 -3.50 -6.77 -6.32
C PHE A 126 -4.31 -7.23 -5.11
N LYS A 127 -3.66 -7.72 -4.04
CA LYS A 127 -4.35 -8.03 -2.76
C LYS A 127 -5.01 -6.79 -2.16
N ALA A 128 -4.29 -5.67 -2.10
CA ALA A 128 -4.84 -4.40 -1.61
C ALA A 128 -6.06 -3.98 -2.44
N PHE A 129 -5.97 -4.12 -3.76
CA PHE A 129 -7.08 -3.88 -4.68
C PHE A 129 -8.30 -4.76 -4.43
N ARG A 130 -8.12 -6.08 -4.43
CA ARG A 130 -9.23 -7.03 -4.25
C ARG A 130 -9.83 -7.02 -2.85
N THR A 131 -9.06 -6.65 -1.83
CA THR A 131 -9.58 -6.48 -0.46
C THR A 131 -10.12 -5.09 -0.20
N GLY A 132 -9.76 -4.07 -0.99
CA GLY A 132 -10.12 -2.67 -0.74
C GLY A 132 -9.41 -2.06 0.47
N LEU A 133 -8.22 -2.55 0.83
CA LEU A 133 -7.45 -2.09 1.98
C LEU A 133 -6.11 -1.47 1.56
N TYR A 134 -5.95 -0.19 1.88
CA TYR A 134 -4.74 0.60 1.58
C TYR A 134 -4.27 1.29 2.85
N PRO A 135 -3.32 0.70 3.61
CA PRO A 135 -2.97 1.20 4.94
C PRO A 135 -2.21 2.53 4.94
N HIS A 136 -1.52 2.88 3.85
CA HIS A 136 -0.58 4.01 3.81
C HIS A 136 -0.81 5.00 2.67
N LEU A 137 -1.97 4.94 2.01
CA LEU A 137 -2.23 5.77 0.83
C LEU A 137 -2.90 7.10 1.22
N THR A 138 -2.45 8.20 0.60
CA THR A 138 -3.06 9.52 0.76
C THR A 138 -4.54 9.49 0.35
N LYS A 139 -5.43 10.00 1.21
CA LYS A 139 -6.87 9.99 0.97
C LYS A 139 -7.24 10.56 -0.41
N GLY A 140 -8.02 9.80 -1.17
CA GLY A 140 -8.51 10.20 -2.50
C GLY A 140 -7.58 9.86 -3.67
N LEU A 141 -6.32 9.48 -3.40
CA LEU A 141 -5.39 9.06 -4.45
C LEU A 141 -5.85 7.71 -5.03
N LEU A 142 -6.07 7.65 -6.34
CA LEU A 142 -6.42 6.39 -7.01
C LEU A 142 -5.15 5.55 -7.21
N LYS A 143 -5.18 4.28 -6.80
CA LYS A 143 -4.03 3.37 -6.97
C LYS A 143 -4.29 2.29 -8.00
N HIS A 144 -5.52 1.79 -8.06
CA HIS A 144 -5.84 0.65 -8.92
C HIS A 144 -7.22 0.76 -9.55
N VAL A 145 -7.34 0.24 -10.77
CA VAL A 145 -8.64 0.07 -11.43
C VAL A 145 -8.65 -1.25 -12.19
N SER A 146 -9.75 -2.00 -12.12
CA SER A 146 -10.00 -3.10 -13.08
C SER A 146 -10.93 -2.60 -14.16
N VAL A 147 -10.62 -2.93 -15.41
CA VAL A 147 -11.37 -2.49 -16.59
C VAL A 147 -11.74 -3.70 -17.45
N ASP A 148 -12.98 -3.76 -17.91
CA ASP A 148 -13.44 -4.75 -18.90
C ASP A 148 -13.05 -4.35 -20.33
N ASN A 149 -13.02 -3.05 -20.62
CA ASN A 149 -12.62 -2.48 -21.90
C ASN A 149 -11.57 -1.38 -21.69
N LEU A 150 -10.31 -1.76 -21.84
CA LEU A 150 -9.15 -0.87 -21.66
C LEU A 150 -9.17 0.33 -22.61
N ASP A 151 -9.41 0.12 -23.90
CA ASP A 151 -9.38 1.18 -24.91
C ASP A 151 -10.44 2.25 -24.59
N CYS A 152 -11.67 1.81 -24.28
CA CYS A 152 -12.75 2.71 -23.88
C CYS A 152 -12.42 3.48 -22.60
N PHE A 153 -11.82 2.81 -21.60
CA PHE A 153 -11.45 3.45 -20.35
C PHE A 153 -10.41 4.55 -20.58
N LEU A 154 -9.33 4.25 -21.31
CA LEU A 154 -8.23 5.19 -21.58
C LEU A 154 -8.68 6.36 -22.46
N GLU A 155 -9.56 6.15 -23.44
CA GLU A 155 -10.07 7.23 -24.30
C GLU A 155 -10.98 8.20 -23.55
N LYS A 156 -11.95 7.66 -22.79
CA LYS A 156 -13.02 8.47 -22.20
C LYS A 156 -12.72 9.03 -20.81
N ASN A 157 -11.67 8.56 -20.13
CA ASN A 157 -11.40 8.89 -18.73
C ASN A 157 -9.98 9.43 -18.50
N GLN A 158 -9.39 10.11 -19.49
CA GLN A 158 -8.03 10.67 -19.41
C GLN A 158 -7.85 11.60 -18.20
N ASP A 159 -8.83 12.46 -17.92
CA ASP A 159 -8.80 13.35 -16.76
C ASP A 159 -8.72 12.58 -15.44
N LEU A 160 -9.35 11.40 -15.36
CA LEU A 160 -9.30 10.58 -14.16
C LEU A 160 -7.90 10.01 -13.93
N LEU A 161 -7.16 9.66 -15.00
CA LEU A 161 -5.80 9.10 -14.92
C LEU A 161 -4.82 10.06 -14.23
N ARG A 162 -5.05 11.36 -14.34
CA ARG A 162 -4.21 12.38 -13.69
C ARG A 162 -4.23 12.31 -12.17
N HIS A 163 -5.31 11.76 -11.60
CA HIS A 163 -5.51 11.57 -10.16
C HIS A 163 -5.07 10.19 -9.66
N PHE A 164 -4.52 9.35 -10.54
CA PHE A 164 -3.88 8.12 -10.10
C PHE A 164 -2.48 8.41 -9.58
N ALA A 165 -2.07 7.68 -8.54
CA ALA A 165 -0.68 7.58 -8.13
C ALA A 165 0.19 7.26 -9.34
N ILE A 166 1.40 7.80 -9.41
CA ILE A 166 2.29 7.50 -10.52
C ILE A 166 2.51 6.00 -10.60
N ASN A 167 2.88 5.29 -9.54
CA ASN A 167 2.94 3.82 -9.51
C ASN A 167 1.56 3.16 -9.31
N SER A 168 0.57 3.56 -10.08
CA SER A 168 -0.73 2.89 -10.15
C SER A 168 -0.77 1.80 -11.22
N ALA A 169 -1.71 0.87 -11.09
CA ALA A 169 -1.93 -0.18 -12.08
C ALA A 169 -3.38 -0.29 -12.55
N ILE A 170 -3.54 -0.51 -13.85
CA ILE A 170 -4.79 -0.85 -14.50
C ILE A 170 -4.78 -2.36 -14.77
N TYR A 171 -5.77 -3.07 -14.23
CA TYR A 171 -5.95 -4.50 -14.44
C TYR A 171 -6.94 -4.73 -15.58
N SER A 172 -6.54 -5.52 -16.58
CA SER A 172 -7.35 -5.81 -17.78
C SER A 172 -7.01 -7.18 -18.33
N ASP A 173 -7.99 -7.95 -18.81
CA ASP A 173 -7.75 -9.23 -19.51
C ASP A 173 -7.13 -9.04 -20.91
N ILE A 174 -7.11 -7.81 -21.41
CA ILE A 174 -6.55 -7.48 -22.72
C ILE A 174 -5.08 -7.11 -22.54
N SER A 175 -4.18 -7.90 -23.13
CA SER A 175 -2.78 -7.54 -23.30
C SER A 175 -2.71 -6.24 -24.10
N SER A 176 -2.29 -5.13 -23.48
CA SER A 176 -2.31 -3.85 -24.18
C SER A 176 -1.34 -3.82 -25.36
N ARG A 177 -1.75 -3.09 -26.39
CA ARG A 177 -0.87 -2.54 -27.43
C ARG A 177 0.11 -1.54 -26.78
N GLU A 178 1.10 -1.09 -27.53
CA GLU A 178 1.94 0.06 -27.15
C GLU A 178 1.04 1.23 -26.69
N ASN A 179 1.09 1.58 -25.41
CA ASN A 179 0.33 2.67 -24.82
C ASN A 179 1.28 3.83 -24.54
N PRO A 180 1.04 5.04 -25.10
CA PRO A 180 1.88 6.20 -24.83
C PRO A 180 1.72 6.73 -23.40
N LEU A 181 0.64 6.37 -22.69
CA LEU A 181 0.37 6.88 -21.36
C LEU A 181 1.34 6.28 -20.32
N PRO A 182 1.68 7.06 -19.27
CA PRO A 182 2.60 6.60 -18.22
C PRO A 182 1.92 5.70 -17.19
N VAL A 183 1.04 4.80 -17.61
CA VAL A 183 0.31 3.86 -16.72
C VAL A 183 0.96 2.48 -16.75
N ILE A 184 0.82 1.73 -15.65
CA ILE A 184 1.16 0.31 -15.60
C ILE A 184 -0.10 -0.48 -15.94
N ILE A 185 0.00 -1.43 -16.88
CA ILE A 185 -1.12 -2.31 -17.24
C ILE A 185 -0.69 -3.76 -16.93
N LYS A 186 -1.52 -4.47 -16.17
CA LYS A 186 -1.28 -5.88 -15.80
C LYS A 186 -2.48 -6.74 -16.16
N SER A 187 -2.20 -7.98 -16.55
CA SER A 187 -3.27 -8.95 -16.82
C SER A 187 -3.84 -9.45 -15.52
N LEU A 188 -5.16 -9.68 -15.44
CA LEU A 188 -5.74 -10.37 -14.29
C LEU A 188 -5.15 -11.79 -14.15
N SER A 189 -4.80 -12.42 -15.27
CA SER A 189 -4.16 -13.75 -15.28
C SER A 189 -2.79 -13.79 -14.58
N ASP A 190 -2.12 -12.65 -14.43
CA ASP A 190 -0.84 -12.57 -13.71
C ASP A 190 -1.00 -12.90 -12.22
N PHE A 191 -2.25 -12.90 -11.72
CA PHE A 191 -2.62 -13.08 -10.33
C PHE A 191 -3.51 -14.30 -10.06
N ASP A 192 -3.63 -15.24 -11.01
CA ASP A 192 -4.50 -16.42 -10.92
C ASP A 192 -4.23 -17.32 -9.69
N THR A 193 -3.03 -17.22 -9.09
CA THR A 193 -2.68 -17.95 -7.87
C THR A 193 -3.31 -17.38 -6.60
N GLU A 194 -3.85 -16.15 -6.65
CA GLU A 194 -4.42 -15.47 -5.49
C GLU A 194 -5.90 -15.85 -5.31
N THR A 195 -6.19 -16.52 -4.20
CA THR A 195 -7.56 -16.97 -3.89
C THR A 195 -8.26 -16.02 -2.94
N PHE A 196 -9.46 -15.59 -3.31
CA PHE A 196 -10.32 -14.77 -2.47
C PHE A 196 -11.64 -15.48 -2.18
N VAL A 197 -12.10 -15.39 -0.94
CA VAL A 197 -13.43 -15.84 -0.55
C VAL A 197 -14.43 -14.71 -0.67
N LYS A 198 -15.59 -15.00 -1.28
CA LYS A 198 -16.71 -14.07 -1.36
C LYS A 198 -17.69 -14.36 -0.24
N ILE A 199 -17.85 -13.40 0.67
CA ILE A 199 -18.80 -13.47 1.78
C ILE A 199 -19.62 -12.17 1.86
N ASN A 200 -20.69 -12.16 2.65
CA ASN A 200 -21.46 -10.96 2.95
C ASN A 200 -21.12 -10.41 4.34
N ALA A 201 -21.64 -9.22 4.66
CA ALA A 201 -21.39 -8.55 5.95
C ALA A 201 -21.83 -9.39 7.16
N GLU A 202 -22.97 -10.09 7.05
CA GLU A 202 -23.46 -10.97 8.13
C GLU A 202 -22.51 -12.15 8.40
N SER A 203 -21.99 -12.78 7.34
CA SER A 203 -21.01 -13.87 7.49
C SER A 203 -19.70 -13.35 8.05
N LEU A 204 -19.23 -12.17 7.60
CA LEU A 204 -18.04 -11.54 8.15
C LEU A 204 -18.21 -11.25 9.64
N GLN A 205 -19.35 -10.68 10.04
CA GLN A 205 -19.66 -10.42 11.45
C GLN A 205 -19.61 -11.70 12.29
N ARG A 206 -20.20 -12.80 11.80
CA ARG A 206 -20.14 -14.09 12.50
C ARG A 206 -18.71 -14.61 12.68
N HIS A 207 -17.83 -14.41 11.69
CA HIS A 207 -16.43 -14.79 11.83
C HIS A 207 -15.67 -13.90 12.83
N MET A 208 -15.94 -12.60 12.83
CA MET A 208 -15.36 -11.66 13.80
C MET A 208 -15.84 -11.94 15.22
N ASP A 209 -17.13 -12.21 15.42
CA ASP A 209 -17.69 -12.58 16.72
C ASP A 209 -17.10 -13.88 17.23
N HIS A 210 -16.92 -14.85 16.34
CA HIS A 210 -16.26 -16.11 16.68
C HIS A 210 -14.81 -15.88 17.12
N PHE A 211 -14.06 -15.05 16.38
CA PHE A 211 -12.70 -14.66 16.76
C PHE A 211 -12.69 -13.97 18.14
N VAL A 212 -13.55 -12.99 18.37
CA VAL A 212 -13.66 -12.30 19.68
C VAL A 212 -13.97 -13.29 20.80
N ALA A 213 -14.81 -14.30 20.54
CA ALA A 213 -15.19 -15.29 21.54
C ALA A 213 -14.14 -16.36 21.82
N THR A 214 -13.24 -16.66 20.88
CA THR A 214 -12.39 -17.87 20.95
C THR A 214 -10.90 -17.64 20.65
N GLY A 215 -10.55 -16.55 19.97
CA GLY A 215 -9.22 -16.34 19.41
C GLY A 215 -8.95 -17.13 18.12
N GLU A 216 -9.91 -17.87 17.59
CA GLU A 216 -9.74 -18.68 16.38
C GLU A 216 -10.17 -17.93 15.11
N ILE A 217 -9.47 -18.18 14.01
CA ILE A 217 -9.84 -17.77 12.66
C ILE A 217 -10.20 -19.02 11.86
N LYS A 218 -11.37 -18.99 11.20
CA LYS A 218 -11.87 -20.10 10.36
C LYS A 218 -11.86 -19.80 8.87
N ILE A 219 -11.42 -18.61 8.49
CA ILE A 219 -11.35 -18.19 7.10
C ILE A 219 -9.98 -18.57 6.55
N GLU A 220 -9.97 -19.35 5.48
CA GLU A 220 -8.75 -19.90 4.89
C GLU A 220 -8.19 -19.08 3.72
N SER A 221 -8.84 -17.98 3.34
CA SER A 221 -8.46 -17.16 2.18
C SER A 221 -8.76 -15.69 2.40
N ASN A 222 -8.11 -14.81 1.64
CA ASN A 222 -8.36 -13.37 1.75
C ASN A 222 -9.82 -13.07 1.38
N ILE A 223 -10.41 -12.07 2.03
CA ILE A 223 -11.82 -11.73 1.82
C ILE A 223 -11.91 -10.69 0.71
N LEU A 224 -12.67 -11.00 -0.33
CA LEU A 224 -12.97 -10.07 -1.41
C LEU A 224 -13.80 -8.89 -0.87
N ASP A 225 -13.45 -7.67 -1.27
CA ASP A 225 -14.09 -6.41 -0.87
C ASP A 225 -14.16 -6.22 0.67
N TYR A 226 -13.19 -6.79 1.41
CA TYR A 226 -13.16 -6.69 2.88
C TYR A 226 -13.31 -5.26 3.39
N GLY A 227 -12.56 -4.31 2.83
CA GLY A 227 -12.58 -2.91 3.21
C GLY A 227 -13.97 -2.32 3.08
N TYR A 228 -14.70 -2.69 2.02
CA TYR A 228 -16.10 -2.30 1.87
C TYR A 228 -16.91 -2.93 3.01
N LEU A 229 -16.92 -4.26 3.15
CA LEU A 229 -17.71 -4.96 4.16
C LEU A 229 -17.45 -4.49 5.61
N ALA A 230 -16.20 -4.16 5.91
CA ALA A 230 -15.74 -3.70 7.22
C ALA A 230 -15.92 -2.18 7.45
N GLY A 231 -16.31 -1.42 6.44
CA GLY A 231 -16.42 0.04 6.50
C GLY A 231 -15.07 0.77 6.60
N LEU A 232 -14.02 0.16 6.04
CA LEU A 232 -12.66 0.69 5.94
C LEU A 232 -12.29 1.14 4.53
N ALA A 233 -13.15 0.87 3.54
CA ALA A 233 -12.91 1.24 2.16
C ALA A 233 -12.81 2.76 2.01
N GLN A 234 -11.89 3.17 1.14
CA GLN A 234 -11.66 4.54 0.73
C GLN A 234 -11.66 4.62 -0.79
N PHE A 235 -11.70 5.85 -1.32
CA PHE A 235 -11.65 6.09 -2.76
C PHE A 235 -10.22 5.93 -3.29
N HIS A 236 -9.76 4.68 -3.39
CA HIS A 236 -8.43 4.32 -3.88
C HIS A 236 -8.47 3.30 -5.01
N SER A 237 -9.59 2.61 -5.16
CA SER A 237 -9.77 1.58 -6.17
C SER A 237 -11.12 1.65 -6.84
N LEU A 238 -11.13 1.32 -8.12
CA LEU A 238 -12.32 1.34 -8.95
C LEU A 238 -12.49 0.03 -9.72
N ILE A 239 -13.74 -0.33 -9.97
CA ILE A 239 -14.13 -1.30 -10.98
C ILE A 239 -14.82 -0.53 -12.09
N PHE A 240 -14.35 -0.69 -13.32
CA PHE A 240 -14.96 -0.12 -14.52
C PHE A 240 -15.50 -1.26 -15.37
N GLU A 241 -16.83 -1.36 -15.42
CA GLU A 241 -17.53 -2.37 -16.20
C GLU A 241 -18.71 -1.75 -16.92
N ASN A 242 -18.87 -2.08 -18.21
CA ASN A 242 -19.96 -1.61 -19.06
C ASN A 242 -20.14 -0.08 -18.99
N GLU A 243 -19.02 0.66 -19.05
CA GLU A 243 -18.97 2.13 -18.94
C GLU A 243 -19.50 2.69 -17.60
N GLN A 244 -19.54 1.88 -16.53
CA GLN A 244 -19.92 2.29 -15.17
C GLN A 244 -18.79 2.09 -14.18
N PHE A 245 -18.69 3.01 -13.21
CA PHE A 245 -17.74 2.92 -12.10
C PHE A 245 -18.40 2.34 -10.85
N TYR A 246 -17.72 1.41 -10.19
CA TYR A 246 -18.12 0.81 -8.93
C TYR A 246 -16.98 0.81 -7.91
N LEU A 247 -17.36 0.77 -6.62
CA LEU A 247 -16.41 0.66 -5.50
C LEU A 247 -16.13 -0.79 -5.07
N ASP A 248 -16.91 -1.75 -5.54
CA ASP A 248 -16.84 -3.15 -5.12
C ASP A 248 -16.85 -4.10 -6.33
N SER A 249 -16.16 -5.22 -6.20
CA SER A 249 -16.07 -6.24 -7.25
C SER A 249 -17.40 -6.93 -7.57
N ALA A 250 -18.40 -6.80 -6.70
CA ALA A 250 -19.74 -7.34 -6.93
C ALA A 250 -20.70 -6.34 -7.58
N GLN A 251 -20.21 -5.15 -7.98
CA GLN A 251 -20.97 -4.10 -8.71
C GLN A 251 -22.23 -3.63 -7.98
N ARG A 252 -22.25 -3.66 -6.64
CA ARG A 252 -23.40 -3.26 -5.83
C ARG A 252 -23.41 -1.77 -5.54
N CYS A 253 -22.24 -1.13 -5.63
CA CYS A 253 -22.01 0.26 -5.28
C CYS A 253 -21.58 1.06 -6.52
N PRO A 254 -22.50 1.34 -7.47
CA PRO A 254 -22.20 2.20 -8.62
C PRO A 254 -22.01 3.63 -8.14
N ILE A 255 -21.03 4.35 -8.69
CA ILE A 255 -20.68 5.72 -8.29
C ILE A 255 -20.59 6.71 -9.46
N GLY A 256 -20.72 6.23 -10.70
CA GLY A 256 -20.72 7.09 -11.87
C GLY A 256 -20.60 6.32 -13.16
N GLN A 257 -20.40 7.05 -14.25
CA GLN A 257 -20.30 6.52 -15.61
C GLN A 257 -19.03 7.03 -16.30
N SER A 258 -18.67 6.40 -17.42
CA SER A 258 -17.53 6.82 -18.23
C SER A 258 -17.63 8.30 -18.61
N GLY A 259 -16.51 9.02 -18.53
CA GLY A 259 -16.43 10.46 -18.78
C GLY A 259 -16.81 11.34 -17.58
N ASP A 260 -17.23 10.75 -16.45
CA ASP A 260 -17.40 11.51 -15.22
C ASP A 260 -16.03 11.91 -14.64
N GLY A 261 -15.88 13.19 -14.30
CA GLY A 261 -14.65 13.72 -13.69
C GLY A 261 -14.43 13.22 -12.26
N TYR A 262 -13.16 13.25 -11.82
CA TYR A 262 -12.72 12.74 -10.51
C TYR A 262 -13.57 13.27 -9.34
N TYR A 263 -13.79 14.58 -9.24
CA TYR A 263 -14.54 15.15 -8.11
C TYR A 263 -15.98 14.65 -8.02
N LYS A 264 -16.63 14.37 -9.16
CA LYS A 264 -17.98 13.79 -9.17
C LYS A 264 -17.94 12.38 -8.58
N LEU A 265 -17.03 11.54 -9.07
CA LEU A 265 -16.86 10.17 -8.61
C LEU A 265 -16.47 10.12 -7.12
N PHE A 266 -15.53 10.96 -6.70
CA PHE A 266 -15.06 11.05 -5.31
C PHE A 266 -16.18 11.46 -4.35
N ASN A 267 -17.00 12.44 -4.73
CA ASN A 267 -18.13 12.89 -3.92
C ASN A 267 -19.20 11.80 -3.79
N GLU A 268 -19.57 11.16 -4.90
CA GLU A 268 -20.54 10.06 -4.87
C GLU A 268 -20.02 8.87 -4.04
N ALA A 269 -18.74 8.53 -4.21
CA ALA A 269 -18.09 7.50 -3.41
C ALA A 269 -18.11 7.84 -1.91
N SER A 270 -17.79 9.08 -1.55
CA SER A 270 -17.81 9.55 -0.16
C SER A 270 -19.21 9.42 0.46
N LEU A 271 -20.26 9.77 -0.30
CA LEU A 271 -21.64 9.61 0.15
C LEU A 271 -21.98 8.13 0.38
N LYS A 272 -21.67 7.26 -0.58
CA LYS A 272 -22.00 5.84 -0.48
C LYS A 272 -21.24 5.11 0.61
N LEU A 273 -19.95 5.40 0.78
CA LEU A 273 -19.13 4.81 1.84
C LEU A 273 -19.59 5.25 3.23
N SER A 274 -20.08 6.50 3.38
CA SER A 274 -20.60 6.98 4.66
C SER A 274 -21.97 6.40 5.03
N ALA A 275 -22.79 6.05 4.03
CA ALA A 275 -24.12 5.48 4.22
C ALA A 275 -24.14 3.93 4.26
N GLN A 276 -22.97 3.30 4.19
CA GLN A 276 -22.88 1.86 4.02
C GLN A 276 -23.21 1.08 5.30
N ASP A 277 -24.04 0.04 5.18
CA ASP A 277 -24.17 -0.99 6.19
C ASP A 277 -22.83 -1.75 6.32
N LYS A 278 -22.18 -1.57 7.47
CA LYS A 278 -20.91 -2.20 7.81
C LYS A 278 -21.06 -3.13 9.01
N VAL A 279 -20.11 -4.04 9.16
CA VAL A 279 -20.00 -4.86 10.37
C VAL A 279 -19.96 -3.98 11.62
N THR A 280 -20.58 -4.45 12.70
CA THR A 280 -20.63 -3.76 14.00
C THR A 280 -19.47 -4.12 14.92
N ALA A 281 -18.55 -4.97 14.44
CA ALA A 281 -17.31 -5.26 15.15
C ALA A 281 -16.52 -3.97 15.44
N ARG A 282 -15.72 -4.01 16.50
CA ARG A 282 -14.90 -2.86 16.93
C ARG A 282 -13.89 -2.49 15.84
N ASP A 283 -13.61 -1.21 15.69
CA ASP A 283 -12.70 -0.70 14.65
C ASP A 283 -11.34 -1.40 14.72
N GLU A 284 -10.80 -1.63 15.92
CA GLU A 284 -9.51 -2.30 16.09
C GLU A 284 -9.53 -3.75 15.61
N VAL A 285 -10.67 -4.46 15.76
CA VAL A 285 -10.85 -5.80 15.19
C VAL A 285 -10.95 -5.70 13.68
N ASN A 286 -11.66 -4.71 13.14
CA ASN A 286 -11.78 -4.49 11.69
C ASN A 286 -10.40 -4.25 11.04
N TYR A 287 -9.50 -3.49 11.68
CA TYR A 287 -8.14 -3.29 11.17
C TYR A 287 -7.25 -4.52 11.33
N LEU A 288 -7.42 -5.28 12.42
CA LEU A 288 -6.56 -6.41 12.73
C LEU A 288 -6.88 -7.67 11.91
N PHE A 289 -8.16 -7.91 11.63
CA PHE A 289 -8.64 -9.18 11.08
C PHE A 289 -7.94 -9.64 9.79
N PRO A 290 -7.62 -8.78 8.80
CA PRO A 290 -6.90 -9.19 7.60
C PRO A 290 -5.49 -9.77 7.90
N ILE A 291 -4.80 -9.20 8.89
CA ILE A 291 -3.49 -9.68 9.34
C ILE A 291 -3.66 -11.07 9.99
N LEU A 292 -4.69 -11.27 10.80
CA LEU A 292 -4.97 -12.56 11.44
C LEU A 292 -5.27 -13.65 10.40
N VAL A 293 -6.07 -13.32 9.37
CA VAL A 293 -6.35 -14.24 8.25
C VAL A 293 -5.06 -14.59 7.51
N SER A 294 -4.20 -13.61 7.23
CA SER A 294 -2.91 -13.83 6.56
C SER A 294 -1.98 -14.73 7.39
N ILE A 295 -1.89 -14.51 8.70
CA ILE A 295 -1.09 -15.36 9.61
C ILE A 295 -1.68 -16.78 9.65
N HIS A 296 -3.01 -16.91 9.75
CA HIS A 296 -3.68 -18.21 9.78
C HIS A 296 -3.42 -19.03 8.50
N GLN A 297 -3.40 -18.39 7.32
CA GLN A 297 -3.07 -19.06 6.06
C GLN A 297 -1.69 -19.70 6.05
N VAL A 298 -0.70 -19.02 6.65
CA VAL A 298 0.70 -19.46 6.69
C VAL A 298 0.92 -20.54 7.75
N TYR A 299 0.41 -20.32 8.97
CA TYR A 299 0.75 -21.17 10.11
C TYR A 299 -0.25 -22.30 10.40
N ARG A 300 -1.51 -22.15 9.97
CA ARG A 300 -2.64 -23.07 10.17
C ARG A 300 -2.94 -23.42 11.63
N ASP A 301 -4.21 -23.73 11.93
CA ASP A 301 -4.66 -24.16 13.27
C ASP A 301 -4.14 -23.28 14.43
N VAL A 302 -4.22 -21.97 14.21
CA VAL A 302 -3.63 -20.97 15.09
C VAL A 302 -4.67 -20.43 16.08
N ASN A 303 -4.29 -20.36 17.35
CA ASN A 303 -5.00 -19.61 18.38
C ASN A 303 -4.32 -18.25 18.59
N PHE A 304 -5.07 -17.17 18.40
CA PHE A 304 -4.59 -15.80 18.58
C PHE A 304 -4.89 -15.28 19.98
N ILE A 305 -3.99 -14.45 20.48
CA ILE A 305 -4.06 -13.79 21.77
C ILE A 305 -3.86 -12.31 21.54
N THR A 306 -4.96 -11.58 21.70
CA THR A 306 -5.05 -10.13 21.51
C THR A 306 -5.83 -9.54 22.70
N PRO A 307 -5.81 -8.21 22.89
CA PRO A 307 -6.69 -7.56 23.85
C PRO A 307 -8.18 -7.85 23.56
N TYR A 308 -8.54 -8.02 22.29
CA TYR A 308 -9.93 -7.99 21.83
C TYR A 308 -10.62 -9.35 21.77
N ASN A 309 -9.92 -10.46 22.03
CA ASN A 309 -10.52 -11.79 22.07
C ASN A 309 -10.39 -12.44 23.46
N ALA A 310 -11.25 -13.42 23.72
CA ALA A 310 -11.08 -14.33 24.83
C ALA A 310 -10.03 -15.41 24.48
N TYR A 311 -9.15 -15.69 25.44
CA TYR A 311 -8.26 -16.85 25.43
C TYR A 311 -8.31 -17.52 26.81
N HIS A 312 -7.41 -17.21 27.75
CA HIS A 312 -7.61 -17.58 29.16
C HIS A 312 -8.31 -16.48 29.96
N LEU A 313 -8.09 -15.22 29.58
CA LEU A 313 -8.75 -14.05 30.14
C LEU A 313 -9.85 -13.56 29.19
N LYS A 314 -10.89 -12.93 29.76
CA LYS A 314 -11.91 -12.24 28.97
C LYS A 314 -11.28 -11.12 28.14
N SER A 315 -11.85 -10.84 26.97
CA SER A 315 -11.49 -9.67 26.16
C SER A 315 -11.66 -8.38 26.98
N ILE A 316 -10.82 -7.37 26.71
CA ILE A 316 -11.04 -6.03 27.27
C ILE A 316 -12.27 -5.38 26.64
N GLU A 317 -13.01 -4.56 27.39
CA GLU A 317 -14.14 -3.77 26.86
C GLU A 317 -13.77 -2.33 26.53
N GLU A 318 -12.65 -1.83 27.05
CA GLU A 318 -12.19 -0.45 26.91
C GLU A 318 -11.63 -0.17 25.50
N LYS A 319 -11.98 1.00 24.95
CA LYS A 319 -11.65 1.45 23.58
C LYS A 319 -10.25 2.05 23.40
N THR A 320 -9.38 2.02 24.42
CA THR A 320 -8.18 2.86 24.46
C THR A 320 -6.86 2.09 24.53
N GLN A 321 -6.87 0.76 24.46
CA GLN A 321 -5.64 -0.01 24.51
C GLN A 321 -4.98 -0.06 23.12
N SER A 322 -3.75 0.48 23.02
CA SER A 322 -2.96 0.43 21.80
C SER A 322 -2.60 -1.01 21.44
N LEU A 323 -2.94 -1.44 20.23
CA LEU A 323 -2.57 -2.75 19.70
C LEU A 323 -1.22 -2.68 18.97
N ASN A 324 -0.14 -2.77 19.74
CA ASN A 324 1.21 -2.83 19.14
C ASN A 324 1.64 -4.27 18.89
N TRP A 325 1.15 -5.20 19.69
CA TRP A 325 1.55 -6.60 19.68
C TRP A 325 0.36 -7.53 19.65
N ILE A 326 0.51 -8.64 18.93
CA ILE A 326 -0.35 -9.81 19.03
C ILE A 326 0.51 -11.03 19.29
N ALA A 327 -0.06 -12.02 19.96
CA ALA A 327 0.56 -13.32 20.07
C ALA A 327 -0.29 -14.37 19.37
N PHE A 328 0.35 -15.44 18.94
CA PHE A 328 -0.36 -16.57 18.38
C PHE A 328 0.44 -17.85 18.57
N GLN A 329 -0.26 -18.98 18.64
CA GLN A 329 0.36 -20.28 18.80
C GLN A 329 -0.41 -21.33 18.01
N ASN A 330 0.33 -22.31 17.52
CA ASN A 330 -0.23 -23.57 17.01
C ASN A 330 0.22 -24.70 17.94
N ASN A 331 0.01 -25.95 17.53
CA ASN A 331 0.36 -27.11 18.36
C ASN A 331 1.87 -27.28 18.62
N THR A 332 2.74 -26.62 17.84
CA THR A 332 4.20 -26.81 17.90
C THR A 332 4.94 -25.59 18.40
N ASP A 333 4.48 -24.39 18.06
CA ASP A 333 5.25 -23.16 18.18
C ASP A 333 4.39 -22.00 18.68
N SER A 334 5.06 -21.06 19.34
CA SER A 334 4.47 -19.84 19.88
C SER A 334 5.21 -18.62 19.35
N PHE A 335 4.46 -17.57 19.04
CA PHE A 335 4.98 -16.36 18.43
C PHE A 335 4.38 -15.10 19.02
N VAL A 336 5.17 -14.02 18.99
CA VAL A 336 4.70 -12.65 19.19
C VAL A 336 5.05 -11.82 17.96
N PHE A 337 4.09 -11.03 17.49
CA PHE A 337 4.20 -10.20 16.30
C PHE A 337 3.96 -8.74 16.65
N ASN A 338 4.90 -7.88 16.27
CA ASN A 338 4.78 -6.45 16.39
C ASN A 338 4.12 -5.90 15.12
N ILE A 339 2.93 -5.34 15.26
CA ILE A 339 2.15 -4.81 14.13
C ILE A 339 2.83 -3.58 13.52
N GLN A 340 3.46 -2.73 14.34
CA GLN A 340 4.07 -1.49 13.87
C GLN A 340 5.35 -1.75 13.08
N THR A 341 6.20 -2.66 13.57
CA THR A 341 7.50 -2.95 12.94
C THR A 341 7.45 -4.12 11.96
N GLY A 342 6.35 -4.87 11.92
CA GLY A 342 6.21 -6.08 11.11
C GLY A 342 7.11 -7.24 11.55
N ARG A 343 7.71 -7.16 12.74
CA ARG A 343 8.67 -8.17 13.24
C ARG A 343 7.95 -9.31 13.95
N LEU A 344 8.37 -10.53 13.63
CA LEU A 344 7.89 -11.77 14.22
C LEU A 344 8.97 -12.43 15.07
N PHE A 345 8.63 -12.84 16.29
CA PHE A 345 9.54 -13.50 17.21
C PHE A 345 8.95 -14.84 17.65
N LYS A 346 9.76 -15.90 17.55
CA LYS A 346 9.45 -17.19 18.15
C LYS A 346 9.77 -17.14 19.64
N VAL A 347 8.81 -17.54 20.48
CA VAL A 347 8.90 -17.45 21.94
C VAL A 347 8.52 -18.77 22.59
N ASN A 348 8.76 -18.88 23.90
CA ASN A 348 8.31 -20.01 24.70
C ASN A 348 6.93 -19.75 25.32
N HIS A 349 6.35 -20.80 25.92
CA HIS A 349 5.01 -20.74 26.52
C HIS A 349 4.89 -19.73 27.68
N LEU A 350 5.95 -19.54 28.48
CA LEU A 350 5.96 -18.58 29.57
C LEU A 350 5.72 -17.16 29.07
N VAL A 351 6.35 -16.78 27.95
CA VAL A 351 6.14 -15.48 27.33
C VAL A 351 4.68 -15.31 26.93
N ILE A 352 4.07 -16.32 26.31
CA ILE A 352 2.65 -16.28 25.89
C ILE A 352 1.72 -16.09 27.09
N GLU A 353 1.93 -16.85 28.15
CA GLU A 353 1.12 -16.78 29.36
C GLU A 353 1.16 -15.36 29.95
N LYS A 354 2.36 -14.82 30.18
CA LYS A 354 2.53 -13.47 30.74
C LYS A 354 2.06 -12.38 29.77
N PHE A 355 2.23 -12.59 28.46
CA PHE A 355 1.81 -11.65 27.41
C PHE A 355 0.32 -11.34 27.50
N GLU A 356 -0.54 -12.35 27.69
CA GLU A 356 -1.99 -12.12 27.78
C GLU A 356 -2.34 -11.18 28.96
N TYR A 357 -1.73 -11.37 30.13
CA TYR A 357 -1.94 -10.50 31.28
C TYR A 357 -1.46 -9.06 31.03
N ILE A 358 -0.35 -8.89 30.31
CA ILE A 358 0.21 -7.58 29.95
C ILE A 358 -0.73 -6.84 29.00
N ILE A 359 -1.10 -7.46 27.87
CA ILE A 359 -1.90 -6.80 26.83
C ILE A 359 -3.36 -6.58 27.24
N LYS A 360 -3.85 -7.23 28.30
CA LYS A 360 -5.21 -7.04 28.84
C LYS A 360 -5.23 -6.24 30.14
N ASN A 361 -4.09 -5.66 30.55
CA ASN A 361 -3.94 -4.88 31.78
C ASN A 361 -4.43 -5.63 33.04
N LYS A 362 -4.17 -6.94 33.14
CA LYS A 362 -4.53 -7.78 34.29
C LYS A 362 -3.34 -8.14 35.18
N VAL A 363 -2.27 -7.36 35.11
CA VAL A 363 -1.06 -7.58 35.92
C VAL A 363 -1.33 -7.20 37.38
N SER A 364 -1.17 -8.15 38.29
CA SER A 364 -1.18 -7.90 39.74
C SER A 364 0.08 -7.14 40.17
N GLU A 365 -0.09 -6.11 40.99
CA GLU A 365 1.02 -5.35 41.60
C GLU A 365 1.33 -5.90 43.01
N PRO A 366 2.59 -6.21 43.35
CA PRO A 366 3.79 -6.09 42.51
C PRO A 366 3.89 -7.21 41.47
N ALA A 367 4.32 -6.86 40.25
CA ALA A 367 4.58 -7.83 39.19
C ALA A 367 5.74 -8.76 39.56
N ASP A 368 5.59 -10.06 39.28
CA ASP A 368 6.67 -11.04 39.45
C ASP A 368 7.87 -10.75 38.51
N GLN A 369 9.01 -11.37 38.77
CA GLN A 369 10.24 -11.13 38.01
C GLN A 369 10.11 -11.51 36.53
N GLU A 370 9.34 -12.55 36.22
CA GLU A 370 9.10 -13.04 34.86
C GLU A 370 8.27 -12.03 34.05
N MET A 371 7.22 -11.46 34.67
CA MET A 371 6.37 -10.42 34.08
C MET A 371 7.18 -9.16 33.75
N LYS A 372 8.14 -8.80 34.60
CA LYS A 372 9.06 -7.68 34.33
C LYS A 372 9.95 -7.96 33.12
N GLN A 373 10.54 -9.15 33.05
CA GLN A 373 11.38 -9.56 31.91
C GLN A 373 10.60 -9.56 30.59
N VAL A 374 9.36 -10.05 30.58
CA VAL A 374 8.53 -10.05 29.37
C VAL A 374 8.17 -8.62 28.95
N ARG A 375 7.87 -7.72 29.90
CA ARG A 375 7.64 -6.30 29.59
C ARG A 375 8.87 -5.63 28.99
N GLU A 376 10.05 -5.86 29.57
CA GLU A 376 11.31 -5.32 29.06
C GLU A 376 11.59 -5.82 27.63
N MET A 377 11.34 -7.11 27.36
CA MET A 377 11.45 -7.67 26.01
C MET A 377 10.54 -6.93 25.02
N LEU A 378 9.24 -6.80 25.33
CA LEU A 378 8.28 -6.12 24.45
C LEU A 378 8.61 -4.63 24.24
N GLN A 379 9.22 -3.97 25.23
CA GLN A 379 9.69 -2.58 25.10
C GLN A 379 10.96 -2.47 24.26
N THR A 380 11.91 -3.40 24.43
CA THR A 380 13.19 -3.38 23.70
C THR A 380 13.02 -3.67 22.21
N TYR A 381 12.08 -4.55 21.87
CA TYR A 381 11.79 -4.95 20.50
C TYR A 381 10.54 -4.27 19.92
N GLY A 382 9.99 -3.29 20.66
CA GLY A 382 8.80 -2.50 20.36
C GLY A 382 8.92 -1.61 19.14
#